data_AF-A0A966VZS7-F1
#
_entry.id   AF-A0A966VZS7-F1
#
_cell.length_a   1.000
_cell.length_b   1.000
_cell.length_c   1.000
_cell.angle_alpha   90.00
_cell.angle_beta   90.00
_cell.angle_gamma   90.00
#
_symmetry.space_group_name_H-M   'P 1'
#
loop_
_entity.id
_entity.type
_entity.pdbx_description
1 polymer ?
#
loop_
_entity_poly.entity_id
_entity_poly.type
_entity_poly.pdbx_seq_one_letter_code
_entity_poly.pdbx_strand_id
1 'polypeptide(L)'
;MDLQRDGKILLCGSFTGYNNVPNHEGIVRLNDDGSLDASFTARAAKDTATGLVNGAVVLDDLGKIVVFGGFNVFNNTFRTKIVRINLADGSLDATWGQNTTFNSDIRDVELLP
;
A
#
# COMPACT_ATOMS: atom_id res chain seq x y z
N MET A 1 6.52 -6.06 -9.52
CA MET A 1 5.82 -5.08 -10.38
C MET A 1 4.65 -5.83 -10.95
N ASP A 2 3.45 -5.44 -10.58
CA ASP A 2 2.22 -6.13 -11.00
C ASP A 2 1.41 -5.16 -11.85
N LEU A 3 1.00 -5.60 -13.04
CA LEU A 3 0.26 -4.78 -14.00
C LEU A 3 -1.23 -4.96 -13.73
N GLN A 4 -1.92 -3.87 -13.38
CA GLN A 4 -3.36 -3.91 -13.15
C GLN A 4 -4.10 -4.09 -14.49
N ARG A 5 -5.31 -4.68 -14.47
CA ARG A 5 -6.10 -4.89 -15.70
C ARG A 5 -6.45 -3.60 -16.44
N ASP A 6 -6.44 -2.47 -15.75
CA ASP A 6 -6.63 -1.13 -16.29
C ASP A 6 -5.35 -0.51 -16.86
N GLY A 7 -4.24 -1.27 -16.92
CA GLY A 7 -2.94 -0.82 -17.42
C GLY A 7 -2.13 -0.02 -16.40
N LYS A 8 -2.65 0.20 -15.18
CA LYS A 8 -1.96 0.96 -14.15
C LYS A 8 -0.92 0.12 -13.42
N ILE A 9 0.04 0.81 -12.81
CA ILE A 9 1.19 0.21 -12.14
C ILE A 9 1.14 0.56 -10.66
N LEU A 10 1.19 -0.45 -9.78
CA LEU A 10 1.35 -0.22 -8.34
C LEU A 10 2.84 -0.29 -7.97
N LEU A 11 3.35 0.78 -7.37
CA LEU A 11 4.70 0.83 -6.79
C LEU A 11 4.60 0.86 -5.27
N CYS A 12 5.45 0.07 -4.62
CA CYS A 12 5.55 -0.03 -3.17
C CYS A 12 7.01 -0.07 -2.76
N GLY A 13 7.36 0.46 -1.60
CA GLY A 13 8.73 0.43 -1.11
C GLY A 13 9.02 1.44 0.00
N SER A 14 10.31 1.73 0.20
CA SER A 14 10.76 2.72 1.18
C SER A 14 11.03 4.06 0.50
N PHE A 15 9.99 4.88 0.32
CA PHE A 15 10.07 6.23 -0.22
C PHE A 15 9.04 7.14 0.44
N THR A 16 9.26 8.46 0.38
CA THR A 16 8.39 9.48 0.99
C THR A 16 7.64 10.34 -0.04
N GLY A 17 7.96 10.16 -1.32
CA GLY A 17 7.37 10.89 -2.42
C GLY A 17 7.73 10.26 -3.76
N TYR A 18 7.05 10.71 -4.82
CA TYR A 18 7.30 10.29 -6.19
C TYR A 18 7.36 11.53 -7.09
N ASN A 19 8.36 11.61 -7.97
CA ASN A 19 8.50 12.70 -8.94
C ASN A 19 8.41 14.11 -8.32
N ASN A 20 9.12 14.35 -7.21
CA ASN A 20 9.07 15.59 -6.42
C ASN A 20 7.71 15.95 -5.80
N VAL A 21 6.72 15.04 -5.84
CA VAL A 21 5.45 15.18 -5.12
C VAL A 21 5.60 14.51 -3.75
N PRO A 22 5.56 15.28 -2.64
CA PRO A 22 5.65 14.74 -1.28
C PRO A 22 4.33 14.07 -0.86
N ASN A 23 4.30 13.46 0.33
CA ASN A 23 3.10 12.84 0.94
C ASN A 23 2.56 11.62 0.19
N HIS A 24 3.45 10.91 -0.50
CA HIS A 24 3.18 9.65 -1.17
C HIS A 24 4.08 8.57 -0.56
N GLU A 25 3.92 8.32 0.74
CA GLU A 25 4.80 7.44 1.48
C GLU A 25 4.53 5.97 1.18
N GLY A 26 5.54 5.32 0.63
CA GLY A 26 5.68 3.86 0.51
C GLY A 26 4.73 3.15 -0.44
N ILE A 27 3.71 3.83 -0.98
CA ILE A 27 2.82 3.28 -2.00
C ILE A 27 2.32 4.38 -2.94
N VAL A 28 2.37 4.13 -4.25
CA VAL A 28 1.74 4.97 -5.29
C VAL A 28 1.17 4.09 -6.39
N ARG A 29 0.15 4.60 -7.07
CA ARG A 29 -0.28 4.06 -8.36
C ARG A 29 0.10 5.02 -9.47
N LEU A 30 0.60 4.48 -10.57
CA LEU A 30 0.92 5.21 -11.78
C LEU A 30 -0.05 4.83 -12.89
N ASN A 31 -0.32 5.77 -13.80
CA ASN A 31 -0.91 5.49 -15.09
C ASN A 31 0.10 4.72 -15.97
N ASP A 32 -0.37 4.24 -17.12
CA ASP A 32 0.44 3.49 -18.10
C ASP A 32 1.63 4.28 -18.64
N ASP A 33 1.52 5.61 -18.70
CA ASP A 33 2.58 6.54 -19.07
C ASP A 33 3.58 6.87 -17.93
N GLY A 34 3.39 6.29 -16.74
CA GLY A 34 4.22 6.52 -15.56
C GLY A 34 3.90 7.80 -14.79
N SER A 35 2.89 8.57 -15.21
CA SER A 35 2.37 9.70 -14.43
C SER A 35 1.64 9.21 -13.18
N LEU A 36 1.59 10.05 -12.15
CA LEU A 36 0.91 9.71 -10.90
C LEU A 36 -0.60 9.62 -11.10
N ASP A 37 -1.22 8.54 -10.63
CA ASP A 37 -2.68 8.47 -10.54
C ASP A 37 -3.16 9.16 -9.26
N ALA A 38 -3.58 10.41 -9.41
CA ALA A 38 -4.08 11.23 -8.29
C ALA A 38 -5.36 10.71 -7.62
N SER A 39 -6.08 9.77 -8.25
CA SER A 39 -7.26 9.13 -7.63
C SER A 39 -6.89 8.09 -6.58
N PHE A 40 -5.63 7.63 -6.58
CA PHE A 40 -5.14 6.63 -5.64
C PHE A 40 -4.39 7.30 -4.48
N THR A 41 -4.99 7.30 -3.30
CA THR A 41 -4.56 8.15 -2.16
C THR A 41 -3.97 7.36 -0.99
N ALA A 42 -3.65 6.09 -1.21
CA ALA A 42 -2.99 5.25 -0.22
C ALA A 42 -1.65 5.86 0.21
N ARG A 43 -1.37 5.80 1.52
CA ARG A 43 -0.08 6.16 2.11
C ARG A 43 0.18 5.34 3.36
N ALA A 44 1.40 4.81 3.46
CA ALA A 44 1.85 3.99 4.56
C ALA A 44 3.03 4.69 5.26
N ALA A 45 2.74 5.32 6.40
CA ALA A 45 3.71 6.05 7.18
C ALA A 45 4.15 5.25 8.40
N LYS A 46 5.43 5.38 8.74
CA LYS A 46 5.90 5.08 10.10
C LYS A 46 5.65 6.35 10.93
N ASP A 47 5.40 6.18 12.23
CA ASP A 47 5.22 7.27 13.22
C ASP A 47 6.38 8.30 13.22
N THR A 48 7.50 7.93 12.59
CA THR A 48 8.60 8.82 12.19
C THR A 48 8.75 8.75 10.68
N ALA A 49 9.04 9.87 9.99
CA ALA A 49 9.05 10.15 8.53
C ALA A 49 9.72 9.16 7.52
N THR A 50 9.91 7.89 7.86
CA THR A 50 10.49 6.83 7.04
C THR A 50 9.56 5.61 7.03
N GLY A 51 8.60 5.57 6.10
CA GLY A 51 7.66 4.45 5.92
C GLY A 51 8.32 3.25 5.24
N LEU A 52 8.23 2.06 5.86
CA LEU A 52 8.88 0.82 5.40
C LEU A 52 7.89 -0.14 4.74
N VAL A 53 7.15 0.26 3.69
CA VAL A 53 6.37 -0.74 2.94
C VAL A 53 7.36 -1.73 2.33
N ASN A 54 7.26 -3.00 2.71
CA ASN A 54 8.13 -4.05 2.18
C ASN A 54 7.55 -4.65 0.91
N GLY A 55 6.22 -4.67 0.80
CA GLY A 55 5.55 -5.13 -0.40
C GLY A 55 4.05 -4.90 -0.37
N ALA A 56 3.44 -5.19 -1.51
CA ALA A 56 2.00 -5.33 -1.65
C ALA A 56 1.70 -6.53 -2.55
N VAL A 57 0.64 -7.25 -2.22
CA VAL A 57 0.13 -8.40 -2.98
C VAL A 57 -1.30 -8.07 -3.40
N VAL A 58 -1.58 -8.13 -4.70
CA VAL A 58 -2.93 -8.03 -5.23
C VAL A 58 -3.64 -9.36 -4.93
N LEU A 59 -4.74 -9.32 -4.18
CA LEU A 59 -5.39 -10.53 -3.68
C LEU A 59 -6.40 -11.13 -4.65
N ASP A 60 -7.07 -10.29 -5.43
CA ASP A 60 -8.15 -10.74 -6.30
C ASP A 60 -8.42 -9.80 -7.47
N ASP A 61 -9.09 -10.35 -8.48
CA ASP A 61 -9.69 -9.62 -9.60
C ASP A 61 -10.79 -8.63 -9.14
N LEU A 62 -11.23 -8.72 -7.88
CA LEU A 62 -12.30 -7.92 -7.27
C LEU A 62 -11.77 -6.61 -6.66
N GLY A 63 -10.47 -6.36 -6.74
CA GLY A 63 -9.87 -5.07 -6.39
C GLY A 63 -9.50 -4.95 -4.92
N LYS A 64 -8.98 -6.01 -4.30
CA LYS A 64 -8.33 -5.92 -2.98
C LYS A 64 -6.81 -6.08 -3.09
N ILE A 65 -6.08 -5.26 -2.34
CA ILE A 65 -4.62 -5.35 -2.22
C ILE A 65 -4.29 -5.52 -0.74
N VAL A 66 -3.38 -6.44 -0.42
CA VAL A 66 -2.72 -6.48 0.89
C VAL A 66 -1.41 -5.72 0.81
N VAL A 67 -1.26 -4.72 1.67
CA VAL A 67 -0.01 -3.94 1.82
C VAL A 67 0.60 -4.35 3.15
N PHE A 68 1.90 -4.65 3.15
CA PHE A 68 2.60 -5.10 4.34
C PHE A 68 3.99 -4.46 4.48
N GLY A 69 4.49 -4.39 5.71
CA GLY A 69 5.79 -3.83 5.99
C GLY A 69 5.96 -3.39 7.44
N GLY A 70 6.72 -2.30 7.62
CA GLY A 70 7.03 -1.72 8.93
C GLY A 70 6.24 -0.47 9.31
N PHE A 71 5.22 -0.08 8.53
CA PHE A 71 4.39 1.08 8.83
C PHE A 71 3.56 0.89 10.11
N ASN A 72 3.26 2.00 10.80
CA ASN A 72 2.41 2.02 11.98
C ASN A 72 1.10 2.79 11.75
N VAL A 73 1.05 3.55 10.64
CA VAL A 73 -0.05 4.39 10.25
C VAL A 73 -0.32 4.15 8.76
N PHE A 74 -1.59 3.99 8.42
CA PHE A 74 -2.05 3.91 7.04
C PHE A 74 -3.20 4.89 6.85
N ASN A 75 -3.11 5.79 5.86
CA ASN A 75 -4.09 6.86 5.62
C ASN A 75 -4.50 7.62 6.91
N ASN A 76 -3.50 8.04 7.70
CA ASN A 76 -3.67 8.71 9.00
C ASN A 76 -4.43 7.91 10.09
N THR A 77 -4.65 6.61 9.88
CA THR A 77 -5.26 5.71 10.85
C THR A 77 -4.21 4.77 11.40
N PHE A 78 -4.22 4.51 12.71
CA PHE A 78 -3.35 3.49 13.32
C PHE A 78 -3.73 2.12 12.77
N ARG A 79 -2.89 1.63 11.86
CA ARG A 79 -2.95 0.31 11.24
C ARG A 79 -1.52 -0.14 11.09
N THR A 80 -1.16 -1.19 11.80
CA THR A 80 0.24 -1.58 11.95
C THR A 80 0.56 -2.77 11.06
N LYS A 81 1.65 -2.65 10.30
CA LYS A 81 2.35 -3.73 9.58
C LYS A 81 1.62 -4.38 8.42
N ILE A 82 0.30 -4.52 8.45
CA ILE A 82 -0.49 -5.09 7.37
C ILE A 82 -1.87 -4.43 7.28
N VAL A 83 -2.31 -4.15 6.05
CA VAL A 83 -3.66 -3.67 5.75
C VAL A 83 -4.17 -4.33 4.48
N ARG A 84 -5.49 -4.41 4.36
CA ARG A 84 -6.15 -4.63 3.07
C ARG A 84 -6.77 -3.31 2.59
N ILE A 85 -6.58 -2.99 1.32
CA ILE A 85 -7.08 -1.76 0.69
C ILE A 85 -7.85 -2.07 -0.60
N ASN A 86 -8.64 -1.09 -1.03
CA ASN A 86 -9.37 -1.11 -2.28
C ASN A 86 -8.48 -0.65 -3.43
N LEU A 87 -8.45 -1.42 -4.51
CA LEU A 87 -7.70 -1.13 -5.73
C LEU A 87 -8.18 0.16 -6.39
N ALA A 88 -9.47 0.49 -6.29
CA ALA A 88 -10.06 1.64 -6.98
C ALA A 88 -9.40 2.97 -6.57
N ASP A 89 -9.17 3.18 -5.26
CA ASP A 89 -8.80 4.49 -4.69
C ASP A 89 -7.72 4.41 -3.60
N GLY A 90 -7.30 3.21 -3.19
CA GLY A 90 -6.34 3.00 -2.11
C GLY A 90 -6.91 3.17 -0.70
N SER A 91 -8.24 3.24 -0.56
CA SER A 91 -8.90 3.33 0.74
C SER A 91 -8.81 2.01 1.53
N LEU A 92 -8.83 2.10 2.86
CA LEU A 92 -8.83 0.92 3.73
C LEU A 92 -10.08 0.07 3.49
N ASP A 93 -9.90 -1.25 3.38
CA ASP A 93 -11.02 -2.18 3.36
C ASP A 93 -11.57 -2.39 4.78
N ALA A 94 -12.64 -1.67 5.11
CA ALA A 94 -13.29 -1.74 6.42
C ALA A 94 -13.83 -3.14 6.78
N THR A 95 -14.04 -4.02 5.79
CA THR A 95 -14.49 -5.39 6.03
C THR A 95 -13.36 -6.31 6.51
N TRP A 96 -12.10 -5.88 6.37
CA TRP A 96 -10.94 -6.63 6.81
C TRP A 96 -10.57 -6.28 8.26
N GLY A 97 -11.31 -6.88 9.19
CA GLY A 97 -11.25 -6.61 10.63
C GLY A 97 -10.04 -7.20 11.37
N GLN A 98 -8.82 -7.14 10.83
CA GLN A 98 -7.64 -7.55 11.60
C GLN A 98 -7.17 -6.44 12.55
N ASN A 99 -7.37 -6.67 13.85
CA ASN A 99 -6.65 -6.00 14.93
C ASN A 99 -5.55 -6.94 15.44
N THR A 100 -4.67 -7.36 14.55
CA THR A 100 -3.51 -8.19 14.88
C THR A 100 -2.32 -7.29 15.22
N THR A 101 -1.68 -7.57 16.35
CA THR A 101 -0.44 -6.88 16.74
C THR A 101 0.75 -7.74 16.30
N PHE A 102 1.70 -7.11 15.62
CA PHE A 102 2.94 -7.73 15.19
C PHE A 102 4.10 -7.11 15.99
N ASN A 103 5.00 -7.95 16.49
CA ASN A 103 6.18 -7.51 17.24
C ASN A 103 7.34 -7.04 16.34
N SER A 104 7.24 -7.23 15.02
CA SER A 104 8.24 -6.83 14.04
C SER A 104 7.62 -6.52 12.68
N ASP A 105 8.45 -6.11 11.73
CA ASP A 105 8.04 -5.84 10.36
C ASP A 105 7.70 -7.14 9.62
N ILE A 106 6.63 -7.11 8.83
CA ILE A 106 6.31 -8.22 7.92
C ILE A 106 7.19 -8.06 6.68
N ARG A 107 8.04 -9.05 6.40
CA ARG A 107 9.01 -9.00 5.30
C ARG A 107 8.52 -9.64 4.02
N ASP A 108 7.58 -10.56 4.13
CA ASP A 108 7.03 -11.30 3.00
C ASP A 108 5.61 -11.76 3.30
N VAL A 109 4.80 -11.87 2.25
CA VAL A 109 3.42 -12.37 2.28
C VAL A 109 3.20 -13.14 0.98
N GLU A 110 2.73 -14.38 1.10
CA GLU A 110 2.40 -15.23 -0.04
C GLU A 110 0.93 -15.64 0.03
N LEU A 111 0.29 -15.68 -1.14
CA LEU A 111 -1.03 -16.28 -1.32
C LEU A 111 -0.87 -17.79 -1.47
N LEU A 112 -1.53 -18.55 -0.59
CA LEU A 112 -1.55 -20.01 -0.67
C LEU A 112 -2.66 -20.49 -1.62
N PRO A 113 -2.47 -21.62 -2.32
CA PRO A 113 -3.48 -22.24 -3.17
C PRO A 113 -4.67 -22.85 -2.40
#